data_AF-A0A3N5V9Z1-F1
#
_entry.id   AF-A0A3N5V9Z1-F1
#
_cell.length_a   1.000
_cell.length_b   1.000
_cell.length_c   1.000
_cell.angle_alpha   90.00
_cell.angle_beta   90.00
_cell.angle_gamma   90.00
#
_symmetry.space_group_name_H-M   'P 1'
#
loop_
_entity.id
_entity.type
_entity.pdbx_description
1 polymer ?
#
loop_
_entity_poly.entity_id
_entity_poly.type
_entity_poly.pdbx_seq_one_letter_code
_entity_poly.pdbx_strand_id
1 'polypeptide(L)'
;MHLRYLGHLPSNDPLDGYLRFDIAPQLGAHRTPAGFRVFQFAFSQDVYLYEEVSGAFRVVGKFFPPGRRLAPGLVRPSTETEFQNLIYLHRLGLNTGPFRIARPLGYNPWLHDVLMVEHFNGQPLGEVIDQAIQQNRRNRLYRKLSALAEFLAVLHNRTAGDWTVDFFYPYDYAGRLIESLVDKRGMARSEAEELYHLRENWRDRACMWEDRRVIVHGDATPSNFKVGPGREVMVFDLERMAWADRVFDLGRMAGELKHFFLRDTGDPWAAEPFIGHFLWEYCGYFPDRHDAFRSITRRIPFYLGITLLRIARNSWVDWNYRRRLLEEAKQNLRAIL
;
A
#
# COMPACT_ATOMS: atom_id res chain seq x y z
N MET A 1 15.45 -2.03 -1.24
CA MET A 1 15.21 -1.05 -2.34
C MET A 1 16.53 -0.75 -3.04
N HIS A 2 16.61 -0.88 -4.37
CA HIS A 2 17.81 -0.50 -5.12
C HIS A 2 17.75 0.98 -5.54
N LEU A 3 18.81 1.72 -5.22
CA LEU A 3 18.99 3.13 -5.57
C LEU A 3 20.13 3.24 -6.59
N ARG A 4 19.91 4.00 -7.65
CA ARG A 4 20.94 4.35 -8.63
C ARG A 4 21.43 5.75 -8.35
N TYR A 5 22.71 5.92 -8.05
CA TYR A 5 23.31 7.24 -7.90
C TYR A 5 23.38 7.96 -9.25
N LEU A 6 22.91 9.21 -9.28
CA LEU A 6 22.86 10.05 -10.49
C LEU A 6 23.88 11.19 -10.49
N GLY A 7 24.44 11.55 -9.33
CA GLY A 7 25.36 12.68 -9.19
C GLY A 7 24.90 13.69 -8.16
N HIS A 8 25.38 14.92 -8.31
CA HIS A 8 24.97 16.06 -7.48
C HIS A 8 23.90 16.89 -8.19
N LEU A 9 22.95 17.41 -7.42
CA LEU A 9 21.96 18.36 -7.93
C LEU A 9 22.68 19.67 -8.30
N PRO A 10 22.58 20.15 -9.56
CA PRO A 10 23.19 21.41 -9.95
C PRO A 10 22.62 22.60 -9.17
N SER A 11 23.46 23.56 -8.78
CA SER A 11 23.02 24.74 -8.01
C SER A 11 22.16 25.72 -8.80
N ASN A 12 22.12 25.59 -10.12
CA ASN A 12 21.24 26.36 -11.01
C ASN A 12 19.92 25.62 -11.32
N ASP A 13 19.74 24.39 -10.83
CA ASP A 13 18.46 23.71 -10.90
C ASP A 13 17.49 24.36 -9.90
N PRO A 14 16.27 24.76 -10.31
CA PRO A 14 15.33 25.42 -9.41
C PRO A 14 14.92 24.55 -8.21
N LEU A 15 15.08 23.22 -8.29
CA LEU A 15 14.87 22.32 -7.16
C LEU A 15 15.92 22.50 -6.06
N ASP A 16 17.17 22.88 -6.38
CA ASP A 16 18.20 23.12 -5.37
C ASP A 16 17.79 24.27 -4.43
N GLY A 17 17.27 25.36 -5.02
CA GLY A 17 16.70 26.47 -4.26
C GLY A 17 15.55 26.03 -3.36
N TYR A 18 14.58 25.29 -3.92
CA TYR A 18 13.44 24.77 -3.15
C TYR A 18 13.87 23.87 -1.99
N LEU A 19 14.83 22.96 -2.21
CA LEU A 19 15.36 22.10 -1.17
C LEU A 19 16.07 22.89 -0.06
N ARG A 20 16.87 23.90 -0.42
CA ARG A 20 17.65 24.71 0.54
C ARG A 20 16.79 25.62 1.39
N PHE A 21 15.83 26.31 0.77
CA PHE A 21 15.18 27.46 1.37
C PHE A 21 13.76 27.15 1.86
N ASP A 22 13.08 26.17 1.27
CA ASP A 22 11.72 25.79 1.66
C ASP A 22 11.68 24.48 2.46
N ILE A 23 12.46 23.47 2.04
CA ILE A 23 12.41 22.12 2.64
C ILE A 23 13.35 21.97 3.83
N ALA A 24 14.62 22.37 3.71
CA ALA A 24 15.62 22.17 4.75
C ALA A 24 15.25 22.83 6.10
N PRO A 25 14.68 24.06 6.16
CA PRO A 25 14.29 24.67 7.42
C PRO A 25 13.26 23.84 8.20
N GLN A 26 12.33 23.18 7.50
CA GLN A 26 11.32 22.33 8.13
C GLN A 26 11.93 21.08 8.79
N LEU A 27 13.09 20.63 8.33
CA LEU A 27 13.85 19.51 8.89
C LEU A 27 14.80 19.94 10.04
N GLY A 28 14.74 21.21 10.45
CA GLY A 28 15.60 21.74 11.52
C GLY A 28 17.02 22.05 11.07
N ALA A 29 17.27 22.19 9.76
CA ALA A 29 18.57 22.62 9.27
C ALA A 29 18.83 24.09 9.65
N HIS A 30 19.82 24.31 10.53
CA HIS A 30 20.20 25.66 10.98
C HIS A 30 21.20 26.36 10.06
N ARG A 31 21.81 25.63 9.13
CA ARG A 31 22.73 26.15 8.13
C ARG A 31 22.19 25.79 6.75
N THR A 32 22.42 26.67 5.78
CA THR A 32 22.10 26.39 4.38
C THR A 32 22.88 25.13 3.94
N PRO A 33 22.20 24.10 3.42
CA PRO A 33 22.84 22.88 2.91
C PRO A 33 23.99 23.19 1.94
N ALA A 34 25.04 22.37 1.89
CA ALA A 34 26.13 22.61 0.93
C ALA A 34 25.74 22.17 -0.50
N GLY A 35 24.85 21.18 -0.60
CA GLY A 35 24.31 20.63 -1.84
C GLY A 35 23.66 19.28 -1.59
N PHE A 36 23.23 18.62 -2.66
CA PHE A 36 22.50 17.36 -2.57
C PHE A 36 23.07 16.30 -3.51
N ARG A 37 23.25 15.10 -2.99
CA ARG A 37 23.45 13.87 -3.76
C ARG A 37 22.09 13.34 -4.19
N VAL A 38 21.98 12.95 -5.46
CA VAL A 38 20.72 12.50 -6.06
C VAL A 38 20.81 11.01 -6.38
N PHE A 39 19.79 10.28 -5.98
CA PHE A 39 19.61 8.87 -6.30
C PHE A 39 18.22 8.65 -6.89
N GLN A 40 18.11 7.78 -7.88
CA GLN A 40 16.82 7.37 -8.44
C GLN A 40 16.43 6.00 -7.90
N PHE A 41 15.15 5.82 -7.59
CA PHE A 41 14.62 4.53 -7.22
C PHE A 41 14.46 3.65 -8.46
N ALA A 42 15.02 2.43 -8.45
CA ALA A 42 15.00 1.56 -9.64
C ALA A 42 13.58 1.20 -10.15
N PHE A 43 12.56 1.31 -9.29
CA PHE A 43 11.16 1.00 -9.63
C PHE A 43 10.37 2.18 -10.20
N SER A 44 10.93 3.39 -10.25
CA SER A 44 10.24 4.57 -10.77
C SER A 44 11.18 5.52 -11.47
N GLN A 45 10.76 6.04 -12.62
CA GLN A 45 11.48 7.07 -13.33
C GLN A 45 11.29 8.46 -12.70
N ASP A 46 10.25 8.64 -11.90
CA ASP A 46 9.81 9.96 -11.41
C ASP A 46 9.93 10.09 -9.87
N VAL A 47 10.70 9.21 -9.22
CA VAL A 47 10.91 9.24 -7.77
C VAL A 47 12.40 9.22 -7.46
N TYR A 48 12.84 10.19 -6.67
CA TYR A 48 14.25 10.44 -6.37
C TYR A 48 14.46 10.63 -4.87
N LEU A 49 15.61 10.18 -4.38
CA LEU A 49 16.12 10.46 -3.05
C LEU A 49 17.17 11.57 -3.17
N TYR A 50 16.98 12.62 -2.38
CA TYR A 50 17.95 13.70 -2.22
C TYR A 50 18.57 13.58 -0.83
N GLU A 51 19.89 13.42 -0.80
CA GLU A 51 20.67 13.36 0.43
C GLU A 51 21.54 14.60 0.53
N GLU A 52 21.41 15.33 1.63
CA GLU A 52 22.27 16.47 1.91
C GLU A 52 23.74 16.00 2.03
N VAL A 53 24.68 16.77 1.47
CA VAL A 53 26.08 16.35 1.32
C VAL A 53 26.77 16.03 2.66
N SER A 54 26.49 16.80 3.72
CA SER A 54 27.01 16.50 5.07
C SER A 54 26.30 15.31 5.74
N GLY A 55 25.23 14.79 5.12
CA GLY A 55 24.45 13.66 5.63
C GLY A 55 23.41 14.07 6.68
N ALA A 56 23.11 15.36 6.81
CA ALA A 56 22.22 15.86 7.86
C ALA A 56 20.78 15.34 7.72
N PHE A 57 20.28 15.20 6.48
CA PHE A 57 18.95 14.68 6.22
C PHE A 57 18.84 14.06 4.83
N ARG A 58 17.75 13.31 4.64
CA ARG A 58 17.33 12.75 3.36
C ARG A 58 15.85 13.04 3.13
N VAL A 59 15.49 13.31 1.88
CA VAL A 59 14.10 13.53 1.46
C VAL A 59 13.82 12.80 0.15
N VAL A 60 12.57 12.42 -0.04
CA VAL A 60 12.10 11.81 -1.30
C VAL A 60 11.30 12.85 -2.07
N GLY A 61 11.66 13.05 -3.34
CA GLY A 61 10.88 13.84 -4.29
C GLY A 61 10.13 12.91 -5.24
N LYS A 62 8.81 13.06 -5.30
CA LYS A 62 7.93 12.38 -6.26
C LYS A 62 7.42 13.41 -7.26
N PHE A 63 7.65 13.19 -8.54
CA PHE A 63 7.31 14.12 -9.61
C PHE A 63 6.10 13.63 -10.41
N PHE A 64 5.33 14.57 -10.94
CA PHE A 64 4.30 14.30 -11.94
C PHE A 64 4.56 15.19 -13.17
N PRO A 65 5.44 14.76 -14.09
CA PRO A 65 5.91 15.63 -15.16
C PRO A 65 4.84 15.94 -16.22
N PRO A 66 4.96 17.09 -16.91
CA PRO A 66 4.09 17.46 -18.02
C PRO A 66 4.01 16.34 -19.07
N GLY A 67 2.79 16.00 -19.50
CA GLY A 67 2.55 14.92 -20.45
C GLY A 67 2.16 13.58 -19.82
N ARG A 68 2.29 13.40 -18.50
CA ARG A 68 1.60 12.31 -17.82
C ARG A 68 0.09 12.54 -17.84
N ARG A 69 -0.65 11.52 -18.30
CA ARG A 69 -2.13 11.55 -18.28
C ARG A 69 -2.62 11.30 -16.86
N LEU A 70 -3.54 12.15 -16.40
CA LEU A 70 -4.36 11.85 -15.23
C LEU A 70 -5.14 10.55 -15.49
N ALA A 71 -5.26 9.72 -14.46
CA ALA A 71 -6.16 8.58 -14.56
C ALA A 71 -7.61 9.09 -14.79
N PRO A 72 -8.43 8.39 -15.58
CA PRO A 72 -9.82 8.78 -15.81
C PRO A 72 -10.55 9.05 -14.49
N GLY A 73 -11.20 10.22 -14.39
CA GLY A 73 -11.95 10.64 -13.20
C GLY A 73 -11.14 11.36 -12.11
N LEU A 74 -9.81 11.47 -12.24
CA LEU A 74 -9.01 12.31 -11.33
C LEU A 74 -9.01 13.77 -11.79
N VAL A 75 -9.17 14.67 -10.83
CA VAL A 75 -9.22 16.13 -11.05
C VAL A 75 -7.88 16.81 -10.74
N ARG A 76 -6.93 16.07 -10.15
CA ARG A 76 -5.63 16.56 -9.65
C ARG A 76 -4.54 15.50 -9.83
N PRO A 77 -3.25 15.89 -9.92
CA PRO A 77 -2.12 14.96 -9.92
C PRO A 77 -2.11 14.04 -8.70
N SER A 78 -1.52 12.85 -8.84
CA SER A 78 -1.42 11.92 -7.71
C SER A 78 -0.51 12.42 -6.60
N THR A 79 0.50 13.24 -6.94
CA THR A 79 1.38 13.93 -5.99
C THR A 79 0.63 14.95 -5.14
N GLU A 80 -0.28 15.74 -5.73
CA GLU A 80 -1.13 16.66 -4.97
C GLU A 80 -2.11 15.89 -4.06
N THR A 81 -2.71 14.82 -4.60
CA THR A 81 -3.62 13.95 -3.84
C THR A 81 -2.91 13.34 -2.62
N GLU A 82 -1.71 12.79 -2.81
CA GLU A 82 -0.90 12.24 -1.72
C GLU A 82 -0.52 13.31 -0.70
N PHE A 83 -0.13 14.52 -1.14
CA PHE A 83 0.19 15.63 -0.23
C PHE A 83 -0.98 15.96 0.70
N GLN A 84 -2.20 16.08 0.15
CA GLN A 84 -3.40 16.35 0.95
C GLN A 84 -3.72 15.20 1.91
N ASN A 85 -3.56 13.96 1.46
CA ASN A 85 -3.80 12.77 2.28
C ASN A 85 -2.81 12.68 3.44
N LEU A 86 -1.54 12.98 3.22
CA LEU A 86 -0.53 13.06 4.27
C LEU A 86 -0.90 14.15 5.29
N ILE A 87 -1.23 15.36 4.85
CA ILE A 87 -1.67 16.44 5.76
C ILE A 87 -2.87 15.99 6.59
N TYR A 88 -3.85 15.34 5.95
CA TYR A 88 -5.05 14.86 6.62
C TYR A 88 -4.73 13.82 7.71
N LEU A 89 -3.90 12.81 7.43
CA LEU A 89 -3.53 11.82 8.45
C LEU A 89 -2.72 12.43 9.61
N HIS A 90 -1.86 13.42 9.34
CA HIS A 90 -1.17 14.18 10.40
C HIS A 90 -2.17 14.94 11.28
N ARG A 91 -3.20 15.57 10.69
CA ARG A 91 -4.27 16.26 11.43
C ARG A 91 -5.13 15.31 12.27
N LEU A 92 -5.29 14.05 11.84
CA LEU A 92 -5.95 13.00 12.62
C LEU A 92 -5.12 12.52 13.84
N GLY A 93 -3.92 13.06 14.04
CA GLY A 93 -3.03 12.64 15.13
C GLY A 93 -2.53 11.20 14.97
N LEU A 94 -2.51 10.66 13.75
CA LEU A 94 -1.98 9.32 13.45
C LEU A 94 -0.46 9.28 13.40
N ASN A 95 0.22 10.41 13.60
CA ASN A 95 1.67 10.51 13.70
C ASN A 95 2.15 10.58 15.16
N THR A 96 1.45 9.88 16.07
CA THR A 96 1.75 9.82 17.50
C THR A 96 1.95 8.37 17.95
N GLY A 97 2.79 8.16 18.96
CA GLY A 97 3.09 6.82 19.46
C GLY A 97 3.90 5.98 18.45
N PRO A 98 3.55 4.71 18.20
CA PRO A 98 4.33 3.84 17.32
C PRO A 98 4.12 4.13 15.82
N PHE A 99 3.17 4.98 15.43
CA PHE A 99 2.90 5.26 14.02
C PHE A 99 3.68 6.47 13.55
N ARG A 100 4.31 6.32 12.38
CA ARG A 100 5.01 7.40 11.69
C ARG A 100 4.48 7.56 10.28
N ILE A 101 3.74 8.64 10.05
CA ILE A 101 3.28 9.00 8.70
C ILE A 101 4.34 9.90 8.08
N ALA A 102 4.74 9.63 6.83
CA ALA A 102 5.74 10.45 6.15
C ALA A 102 5.35 11.92 6.24
N ARG A 103 6.26 12.80 6.68
CA ARG A 103 5.91 14.22 6.79
C ARG A 103 5.81 14.83 5.39
N PRO A 104 4.69 15.48 5.03
CA PRO A 104 4.58 16.21 3.78
C PRO A 104 5.37 17.52 3.91
N LEU A 105 6.58 17.55 3.38
CA LEU A 105 7.49 18.70 3.51
C LEU A 105 7.13 19.82 2.53
N GLY A 106 6.49 19.49 1.41
CA GLY A 106 6.01 20.50 0.49
C GLY A 106 5.45 19.91 -0.80
N TYR A 107 4.64 20.71 -1.47
CA TYR A 107 4.15 20.46 -2.82
C TYR A 107 4.42 21.71 -3.66
N ASN A 108 5.02 21.54 -4.84
CA ASN A 108 5.33 22.65 -5.73
C ASN A 108 4.84 22.37 -7.17
N PRO A 109 3.74 23.01 -7.61
CA PRO A 109 3.18 22.79 -8.94
C PRO A 109 4.09 23.31 -10.07
N TRP A 110 4.94 24.31 -9.80
CA TRP A 110 5.83 24.88 -10.80
C TRP A 110 7.07 24.02 -11.08
N LEU A 111 7.40 23.11 -10.16
CA LEU A 111 8.50 22.15 -10.30
C LEU A 111 7.99 20.77 -10.67
N HIS A 112 7.13 20.71 -11.69
CA HIS A 112 6.53 19.47 -12.20
C HIS A 112 5.71 18.73 -11.15
N ASP A 113 4.85 19.48 -10.44
CA ASP A 113 3.95 18.94 -9.42
C ASP A 113 4.69 18.06 -8.39
N VAL A 114 5.89 18.49 -7.99
CA VAL A 114 6.74 17.71 -7.09
C VAL A 114 6.17 17.72 -5.67
N LEU A 115 6.03 16.52 -5.12
CA LEU A 115 5.78 16.27 -3.71
C LEU A 115 7.10 15.90 -3.02
N MET A 116 7.50 16.70 -2.04
CA MET A 116 8.63 16.44 -1.16
C MET A 116 8.16 15.83 0.16
N VAL A 117 8.69 14.66 0.52
CA VAL A 117 8.35 13.95 1.76
C VAL A 117 9.59 13.52 2.54
N GLU A 118 9.42 13.36 3.85
CA GLU A 118 10.44 12.78 4.73
C GLU A 118 10.86 11.38 4.25
N HIS A 119 12.17 11.12 4.21
CA HIS A 119 12.68 9.77 3.99
C HIS A 119 12.76 8.99 5.32
N PHE A 120 12.10 7.84 5.36
CA PHE A 120 12.19 6.94 6.53
C PHE A 120 13.41 6.00 6.50
N ASN A 121 14.18 6.04 7.58
CA ASN A 121 15.17 5.02 7.92
C ASN A 121 14.47 3.88 8.67
N GLY A 122 13.93 2.92 7.92
CA GLY A 122 13.23 1.75 8.45
C GLY A 122 13.33 0.58 7.48
N GLN A 123 13.08 -0.62 7.97
CA GLN A 123 13.13 -1.82 7.15
C GLN A 123 11.81 -2.00 6.40
N PRO A 124 11.80 -2.23 5.08
CA PRO A 124 10.58 -2.58 4.34
C PRO A 124 9.90 -3.82 4.94
N LEU A 125 8.57 -3.80 5.04
CA LEU A 125 7.82 -4.94 5.58
C LEU A 125 8.03 -6.21 4.74
N GLY A 126 8.16 -6.07 3.41
CA GLY A 126 8.51 -7.19 2.52
C GLY A 126 9.77 -7.94 2.96
N GLU A 127 10.84 -7.23 3.35
CA GLU A 127 12.06 -7.89 3.83
C GLU A 127 11.85 -8.61 5.17
N VAL A 128 10.93 -8.14 6.02
CA VAL A 128 10.57 -8.85 7.26
C VAL A 128 9.85 -10.15 6.94
N ILE A 129 8.99 -10.16 5.92
CA ILE A 129 8.30 -11.35 5.43
C ILE A 129 9.33 -12.33 4.85
N ASP A 130 10.23 -11.88 3.98
CA ASP A 130 11.30 -12.70 3.41
C ASP A 130 12.16 -13.35 4.51
N GLN A 131 12.53 -12.58 5.54
CA GLN A 131 13.26 -13.12 6.71
C GLN A 131 12.45 -14.16 7.50
N ALA A 132 11.12 -14.01 7.58
CA ALA A 132 10.28 -15.00 8.24
C ALA A 132 10.27 -16.32 7.47
N ILE A 133 10.24 -16.25 6.15
CA ILE A 133 10.25 -17.40 5.24
C ILE A 133 11.63 -18.08 5.22
N GLN A 134 12.68 -17.31 4.96
CA GLN A 134 14.02 -17.84 4.64
C GLN A 134 14.90 -18.06 5.88
N GLN A 135 14.67 -17.33 6.96
CA GLN A 135 15.53 -17.31 8.15
C GLN A 135 14.77 -17.74 9.42
N ASN A 136 13.55 -18.28 9.26
CA ASN A 136 12.67 -18.69 10.35
C ASN A 136 12.40 -17.60 11.41
N ARG A 137 12.46 -16.32 11.02
CA ARG A 137 12.21 -15.17 11.92
C ARG A 137 10.72 -14.90 12.15
N ARG A 138 9.93 -15.95 12.35
CA ARG A 138 8.45 -15.90 12.41
C ARG A 138 7.90 -14.99 13.51
N ASN A 139 8.47 -15.06 14.72
CA ASN A 139 8.06 -14.23 15.85
C ASN A 139 8.25 -12.73 15.59
N ARG A 140 9.22 -12.37 14.75
CA ARG A 140 9.41 -10.99 14.34
C ARG A 140 8.26 -10.54 13.42
N LEU A 141 7.89 -11.36 12.43
CA LEU A 141 6.78 -11.05 11.55
C LEU A 141 5.46 -10.91 12.32
N TYR A 142 5.14 -11.82 13.25
CA TYR A 142 3.94 -11.71 14.09
C TYR A 142 3.86 -10.37 14.83
N ARG A 143 4.95 -9.93 15.46
CA ARG A 143 4.99 -8.64 16.16
C ARG A 143 4.77 -7.45 15.21
N LYS A 144 5.33 -7.50 14.00
CA LYS A 144 5.14 -6.43 13.00
C LYS A 144 3.73 -6.42 12.44
N LEU A 145 3.13 -7.59 12.24
CA LEU A 145 1.73 -7.71 11.82
C LEU A 145 0.77 -7.22 12.91
N SER A 146 1.03 -7.48 14.20
CA SER A 146 0.25 -6.87 15.30
C SER A 146 0.31 -5.35 15.27
N ALA A 147 1.50 -4.77 15.06
CA ALA A 147 1.65 -3.31 15.00
C ALA A 147 0.97 -2.70 13.76
N LEU A 148 1.05 -3.37 12.60
CA LEU A 148 0.34 -2.94 11.40
C LEU A 148 -1.18 -3.06 11.55
N ALA A 149 -1.65 -4.15 12.16
CA ALA A 149 -3.05 -4.36 12.46
C ALA A 149 -3.60 -3.26 13.36
N GLU A 150 -2.85 -2.88 14.40
CA GLU A 150 -3.15 -1.73 15.25
C GLU A 150 -3.24 -0.43 14.45
N PHE A 151 -2.24 -0.12 13.61
CA PHE A 151 -2.27 1.09 12.78
C PHE A 151 -3.54 1.18 11.92
N LEU A 152 -3.84 0.11 11.18
CA LEU A 152 -5.02 0.07 10.31
C LEU A 152 -6.31 0.17 11.12
N ALA A 153 -6.39 -0.50 12.28
CA ALA A 153 -7.57 -0.42 13.13
C ALA A 153 -7.79 0.99 13.66
N VAL A 154 -6.73 1.68 14.10
CA VAL A 154 -6.81 3.06 14.57
C VAL A 154 -7.24 4.00 13.43
N LEU A 155 -6.64 3.87 12.23
CA LEU A 155 -7.05 4.65 11.06
C LEU A 155 -8.54 4.42 10.73
N HIS A 156 -8.94 3.16 10.59
CA HIS A 156 -10.29 2.79 10.19
C HIS A 156 -11.33 3.21 11.23
N ASN A 157 -11.07 3.00 12.52
CA ASN A 157 -12.02 3.32 13.58
C ASN A 157 -12.13 4.82 13.84
N ARG A 158 -11.05 5.60 13.72
CA ARG A 158 -11.11 7.07 13.85
C ARG A 158 -11.86 7.75 12.71
N THR A 159 -11.94 7.10 11.56
CA THR A 159 -12.54 7.66 10.35
C THR A 159 -13.87 7.02 10.01
N ALA A 160 -14.36 6.05 10.79
CA ALA A 160 -15.66 5.45 10.56
C ALA A 160 -16.76 6.52 10.54
N GLY A 161 -17.42 6.65 9.39
CA GLY A 161 -18.51 7.60 9.20
C GLY A 161 -19.88 6.92 9.18
N ASP A 162 -20.91 7.71 8.88
CA ASP A 162 -22.31 7.23 8.87
C ASP A 162 -22.68 6.45 7.59
N TRP A 163 -21.86 6.54 6.55
CA TRP A 163 -22.14 5.93 5.26
C TRP A 163 -21.84 4.42 5.28
N THR A 164 -22.74 3.61 4.74
CA THR A 164 -22.53 2.18 4.56
C THR A 164 -21.61 1.90 3.37
N VAL A 165 -20.90 0.77 3.41
CA VAL A 165 -19.97 0.34 2.34
C VAL A 165 -20.64 0.34 0.96
N ASP A 166 -19.89 0.83 -0.03
CA ASP A 166 -20.18 0.55 -1.45
C ASP A 166 -19.42 -0.68 -1.89
N PHE A 167 -20.13 -1.77 -2.17
CA PHE A 167 -19.47 -2.92 -2.77
C PHE A 167 -19.30 -2.79 -4.29
N PHE A 168 -19.97 -1.84 -4.95
CA PHE A 168 -19.81 -1.65 -6.39
C PHE A 168 -18.38 -1.29 -6.77
N TYR A 169 -17.69 -0.48 -5.96
CA TYR A 169 -16.31 -0.11 -6.25
C TYR A 169 -15.33 -1.30 -6.33
N PRO A 170 -15.21 -2.17 -5.30
CA PRO A 170 -14.33 -3.33 -5.38
C PRO A 170 -14.83 -4.39 -6.39
N TYR A 171 -16.15 -4.49 -6.62
CA TYR A 171 -16.72 -5.31 -7.69
C TYR A 171 -16.27 -4.85 -9.09
N ASP A 172 -16.37 -3.56 -9.41
CA ASP A 172 -15.92 -2.99 -10.69
C ASP A 172 -14.41 -3.07 -10.84
N TYR A 173 -13.67 -2.88 -9.74
CA TYR A 173 -12.24 -3.07 -9.71
C TYR A 173 -11.85 -4.51 -10.09
N ALA A 174 -12.54 -5.52 -9.55
CA ALA A 174 -12.33 -6.92 -9.92
C ALA A 174 -12.57 -7.15 -11.41
N GLY A 175 -13.61 -6.54 -11.98
CA GLY A 175 -13.87 -6.59 -13.43
C GLY A 175 -12.70 -6.09 -14.26
N ARG A 176 -12.21 -4.88 -13.96
CA ARG A 176 -11.04 -4.30 -14.65
C ARG A 176 -9.77 -5.14 -14.51
N LEU A 177 -9.62 -5.90 -13.41
CA LEU A 177 -8.51 -6.83 -13.26
C LEU A 177 -8.65 -8.02 -14.22
N ILE A 178 -9.84 -8.60 -14.31
CA ILE A 178 -10.16 -9.71 -15.21
C ILE A 178 -9.97 -9.28 -16.67
N GLU A 179 -10.54 -8.16 -17.09
CA GLU A 179 -10.35 -7.60 -18.44
C GLU A 179 -8.87 -7.42 -18.77
N SER A 180 -8.12 -6.81 -17.85
CA SER A 180 -6.69 -6.60 -18.08
C SER A 180 -5.88 -7.91 -18.14
N LEU A 181 -6.33 -8.99 -17.51
CA LEU A 181 -5.70 -10.31 -17.62
C LEU A 181 -5.97 -10.95 -18.99
N VAL A 182 -7.19 -10.78 -19.52
CA VAL A 182 -7.53 -11.19 -20.88
C VAL A 182 -6.70 -10.39 -21.88
N ASP A 183 -6.81 -9.07 -21.86
CA ASP A 183 -6.27 -8.19 -22.90
C ASP A 183 -4.75 -8.13 -22.91
N LYS A 184 -4.11 -8.18 -21.73
CA LYS A 184 -2.65 -7.92 -21.61
C LYS A 184 -1.84 -9.14 -21.24
N ARG A 185 -2.48 -10.22 -20.78
CA ARG A 185 -1.80 -11.41 -20.26
C ARG A 185 -2.27 -12.70 -20.93
N GLY A 186 -3.21 -12.65 -21.87
CA GLY A 186 -3.63 -13.82 -22.65
C GLY A 186 -4.43 -14.84 -21.84
N MET A 187 -5.13 -14.42 -20.79
CA MET A 187 -6.10 -15.28 -20.11
C MET A 187 -7.22 -15.69 -21.08
N ALA A 188 -7.59 -16.97 -21.07
CA ALA A 188 -8.66 -17.49 -21.90
C ALA A 188 -10.02 -16.90 -21.50
N ARG A 189 -10.91 -16.67 -22.47
CA ARG A 189 -12.25 -16.10 -22.22
C ARG A 189 -13.10 -16.97 -21.30
N SER A 190 -13.04 -18.30 -21.45
CA SER A 190 -13.74 -19.24 -20.57
C SER A 190 -13.29 -19.16 -19.11
N GLU A 191 -12.00 -18.90 -18.87
CA GLU A 191 -11.48 -18.68 -17.53
C GLU A 191 -11.89 -17.31 -16.96
N ALA A 192 -11.98 -16.29 -17.81
CA ALA A 192 -12.52 -14.99 -17.42
C ALA A 192 -14.02 -15.08 -17.07
N GLU A 193 -14.81 -15.83 -17.83
CA GLU A 193 -16.23 -16.10 -17.57
C GLU A 193 -16.44 -16.75 -16.20
N GLU A 194 -15.61 -17.74 -15.85
CA GLU A 194 -15.61 -18.33 -14.50
C GLU A 194 -15.34 -17.28 -13.42
N LEU A 195 -14.31 -16.44 -13.57
CA LEU A 195 -14.00 -15.39 -12.60
C LEU A 195 -15.12 -14.35 -12.49
N TYR A 196 -15.77 -13.99 -13.61
CA TYR A 196 -16.94 -13.12 -13.59
C TYR A 196 -18.11 -13.76 -12.83
N HIS A 197 -18.40 -15.05 -13.07
CA HIS A 197 -19.45 -15.75 -12.34
C HIS A 197 -19.16 -15.80 -10.83
N LEU A 198 -17.91 -16.12 -10.45
CA LEU A 198 -17.49 -16.07 -9.06
C LEU A 198 -17.66 -14.67 -8.47
N ARG A 199 -17.27 -13.61 -9.19
CA ARG A 199 -17.47 -12.21 -8.77
C ARG A 199 -18.95 -11.88 -8.55
N GLU A 200 -19.85 -12.28 -9.47
CA GLU A 200 -21.30 -12.05 -9.30
C GLU A 200 -21.83 -12.69 -8.02
N ASN A 201 -21.40 -13.92 -7.70
CA ASN A 201 -21.84 -14.62 -6.48
C ASN A 201 -21.52 -13.86 -5.18
N TRP A 202 -20.53 -12.95 -5.18
CA TRP A 202 -20.22 -12.08 -4.06
C TRP A 202 -21.07 -10.81 -4.02
N ARG A 203 -21.51 -10.30 -5.17
CA ARG A 203 -22.33 -9.09 -5.27
C ARG A 203 -23.66 -9.25 -4.52
N ASP A 204 -24.27 -10.42 -4.63
CA ASP A 204 -25.57 -10.72 -4.03
C ASP A 204 -25.49 -11.00 -2.52
N ARG A 205 -24.30 -10.96 -1.92
CA ARG A 205 -24.12 -11.25 -0.49
C ARG A 205 -24.28 -9.99 0.33
N ALA A 206 -25.31 -9.97 1.20
CA ALA A 206 -25.57 -8.88 2.13
C ALA A 206 -24.32 -8.48 2.95
N CYS A 207 -23.50 -9.46 3.35
CA CYS A 207 -22.29 -9.21 4.14
C CYS A 207 -21.32 -8.22 3.50
N MET A 208 -21.29 -8.10 2.17
CA MET A 208 -20.41 -7.17 1.45
C MET A 208 -20.85 -5.70 1.58
N TRP A 209 -22.05 -5.44 2.08
CA TRP A 209 -22.68 -4.11 2.17
C TRP A 209 -22.89 -3.63 3.61
N GLU A 210 -22.66 -4.49 4.61
CA GLU A 210 -23.13 -4.29 5.99
C GLU A 210 -22.28 -3.34 6.86
N ASP A 211 -21.01 -3.10 6.53
CA ASP A 211 -20.10 -2.30 7.36
C ASP A 211 -20.20 -0.79 7.04
N ARG A 212 -19.57 0.03 7.88
CA ARG A 212 -19.39 1.47 7.62
C ARG A 212 -18.19 1.70 6.71
N ARG A 213 -18.29 2.71 5.85
CA ARG A 213 -17.14 3.23 5.11
C ARG A 213 -16.17 3.86 6.11
N VAL A 214 -14.90 3.54 5.91
CA VAL A 214 -13.77 4.12 6.62
C VAL A 214 -12.79 4.66 5.62
N ILE A 215 -11.85 5.49 6.06
CA ILE A 215 -10.70 5.83 5.22
C ILE A 215 -9.74 4.65 5.23
N VAL A 216 -9.48 4.09 4.06
CA VAL A 216 -8.47 3.04 3.83
C VAL A 216 -7.21 3.67 3.26
N HIS A 217 -6.05 3.06 3.49
CA HIS A 217 -4.81 3.35 2.76
C HIS A 217 -5.02 3.16 1.24
N GLY A 218 -5.79 2.14 0.84
CA GLY A 218 -6.16 1.89 -0.55
C GLY A 218 -5.08 1.22 -1.41
N ASP A 219 -3.87 1.07 -0.87
CA ASP A 219 -2.83 0.20 -1.42
C ASP A 219 -1.93 -0.36 -0.31
N ALA A 220 -2.55 -0.95 0.72
CA ALA A 220 -1.87 -1.57 1.86
C ALA A 220 -1.06 -2.82 1.46
N THR A 221 0.02 -2.61 0.72
CA THR A 221 0.99 -3.64 0.30
C THR A 221 2.26 -3.55 1.15
N PRO A 222 3.03 -4.64 1.31
CA PRO A 222 4.26 -4.61 2.10
C PRO A 222 5.31 -3.59 1.64
N SER A 223 5.28 -3.15 0.37
CA SER A 223 6.19 -2.11 -0.13
C SER A 223 5.90 -0.71 0.38
N ASN A 224 4.66 -0.45 0.84
CA ASN A 224 4.20 0.86 1.30
C ASN A 224 4.32 1.03 2.82
N PHE A 225 4.87 0.01 3.49
CA PHE A 225 5.17 0.02 4.91
C PHE A 225 6.65 -0.23 5.17
N LYS A 226 7.21 0.58 6.05
CA LYS A 226 8.48 0.29 6.72
C LYS A 226 8.22 0.05 8.19
N VAL A 227 9.11 -0.67 8.85
CA VAL A 227 9.04 -0.93 10.29
C VAL A 227 10.35 -0.58 10.98
N GLY A 228 10.24 -0.08 12.20
CA GLY A 228 11.39 0.19 13.07
C GLY A 228 11.86 -1.06 13.82
N PRO A 229 12.82 -0.93 14.75
CA PRO A 229 13.24 -2.03 15.62
C PRO A 229 12.11 -2.52 16.54
N GLY A 230 11.31 -1.61 17.10
CA GLY A 230 10.27 -1.85 18.10
C GLY A 230 8.88 -2.12 17.52
N ARG A 231 7.89 -1.31 17.87
CA ARG A 231 6.53 -1.41 17.30
C ARG A 231 6.29 -0.42 16.16
N GLU A 232 7.33 0.30 15.72
CA GLU A 232 7.13 1.41 14.81
C GLU A 232 6.63 0.93 13.46
N VAL A 233 5.54 1.54 12.98
CA VAL A 233 5.00 1.36 11.63
C VAL A 233 5.10 2.69 10.92
N MET A 234 5.85 2.69 9.82
CA MET A 234 6.12 3.84 8.98
C MET A 234 5.30 3.71 7.70
N VAL A 235 4.46 4.70 7.42
CA VAL A 235 3.45 4.66 6.36
C VAL A 235 3.73 5.77 5.34
N PHE A 236 3.66 5.42 4.06
CA PHE A 236 3.88 6.31 2.94
C PHE A 236 3.08 5.81 1.73
N ASP A 237 3.04 6.59 0.65
CA ASP A 237 2.33 6.24 -0.58
C ASP A 237 0.79 6.24 -0.43
N LEU A 238 0.27 7.38 0.00
CA LEU A 238 -1.15 7.59 0.28
C LEU A 238 -1.94 8.11 -0.92
N GLU A 239 -1.42 8.02 -2.14
CA GLU A 239 -2.13 8.51 -3.35
C GLU A 239 -3.46 7.79 -3.62
N ARG A 240 -3.64 6.58 -3.07
CA ARG A 240 -4.85 5.76 -3.23
C ARG A 240 -5.80 5.79 -2.03
N MET A 241 -5.53 6.64 -1.03
CA MET A 241 -6.36 6.74 0.14
C MET A 241 -7.79 7.14 -0.26
N ALA A 242 -8.79 6.43 0.25
CA ALA A 242 -10.18 6.62 -0.15
C ALA A 242 -11.15 6.14 0.93
N TRP A 243 -12.41 6.54 0.82
CA TRP A 243 -13.50 5.96 1.60
C TRP A 243 -13.91 4.61 1.03
N ALA A 244 -13.75 3.54 1.81
CA ALA A 244 -14.05 2.18 1.36
C ALA A 244 -14.41 1.26 2.54
N ASP A 245 -14.67 -0.01 2.21
CA ASP A 245 -14.68 -1.09 3.19
C ASP A 245 -13.30 -1.26 3.83
N ARG A 246 -13.23 -1.30 5.17
CA ARG A 246 -12.01 -1.62 5.93
C ARG A 246 -11.34 -2.92 5.45
N VAL A 247 -12.14 -3.88 4.99
CA VAL A 247 -11.65 -5.19 4.52
C VAL A 247 -10.84 -5.05 3.23
N PHE A 248 -10.97 -3.93 2.50
CA PHE A 248 -10.15 -3.67 1.32
C PHE A 248 -8.65 -3.69 1.63
N ASP A 249 -8.20 -2.98 2.67
CA ASP A 249 -6.80 -2.99 3.10
C ASP A 249 -6.40 -4.31 3.75
N LEU A 250 -7.30 -4.93 4.53
CA LEU A 250 -7.01 -6.19 5.20
C LEU A 250 -6.82 -7.33 4.19
N GLY A 251 -7.70 -7.44 3.21
CA GLY A 251 -7.60 -8.41 2.13
C GLY A 251 -6.44 -8.12 1.17
N ARG A 252 -6.09 -6.83 0.98
CA ARG A 252 -4.88 -6.42 0.26
C ARG A 252 -3.63 -6.99 0.93
N MET A 253 -3.48 -6.76 2.24
CA MET A 253 -2.34 -7.29 3.00
C MET A 253 -2.36 -8.83 3.08
N ALA A 254 -3.53 -9.44 3.30
CA ALA A 254 -3.66 -10.90 3.36
C ALA A 254 -3.26 -11.56 2.03
N GLY A 255 -3.70 -11.03 0.89
CA GLY A 255 -3.34 -11.56 -0.42
C GLY A 255 -1.87 -11.33 -0.77
N GLU A 256 -1.27 -10.23 -0.33
CA GLU A 256 0.18 -10.01 -0.43
C GLU A 256 0.95 -11.02 0.43
N LEU A 257 0.55 -11.26 1.69
CA LEU A 257 1.14 -12.30 2.52
C LEU A 257 1.04 -13.67 1.84
N LYS A 258 -0.14 -14.05 1.34
CA LYS A 258 -0.32 -15.30 0.60
C LYS A 258 0.61 -15.38 -0.61
N HIS A 259 0.74 -14.30 -1.38
CA HIS A 259 1.66 -14.23 -2.51
C HIS A 259 3.12 -14.48 -2.11
N PHE A 260 3.63 -13.76 -1.10
CA PHE A 260 5.02 -13.90 -0.64
C PHE A 260 5.34 -15.35 -0.25
N PHE A 261 4.51 -15.96 0.60
CA PHE A 261 4.73 -17.34 1.04
C PHE A 261 4.54 -18.35 -0.09
N LEU A 262 3.51 -18.21 -0.92
CA LEU A 262 3.27 -19.11 -2.05
C LEU A 262 4.41 -19.10 -3.06
N ARG A 263 4.98 -17.91 -3.33
CA ARG A 263 6.11 -17.73 -4.25
C ARG A 263 7.35 -18.46 -3.74
N ASP A 264 7.70 -18.25 -2.47
CA ASP A 264 8.99 -18.69 -1.94
C ASP A 264 8.96 -20.12 -1.36
N THR A 265 7.81 -20.59 -0.88
CA THR A 265 7.67 -21.93 -0.27
C THR A 265 6.99 -22.96 -1.16
N GLY A 266 6.23 -22.52 -2.16
CA GLY A 266 5.39 -23.39 -2.96
C GLY A 266 4.06 -23.79 -2.29
N ASP A 267 3.94 -23.62 -0.97
CA ASP A 267 2.78 -24.04 -0.18
C ASP A 267 1.71 -22.92 -0.10
N PRO A 268 0.48 -23.15 -0.58
CA PRO A 268 -0.60 -22.16 -0.51
C PRO A 268 -1.10 -21.89 0.91
N TRP A 269 -0.79 -22.75 1.88
CA TRP A 269 -1.26 -22.63 3.27
C TRP A 269 -0.23 -21.99 4.20
N ALA A 270 1.02 -21.79 3.75
CA ALA A 270 2.11 -21.34 4.59
C ALA A 270 1.89 -19.93 5.19
N ALA A 271 1.08 -19.08 4.53
CA ALA A 271 0.73 -17.75 5.04
C ALA A 271 -0.40 -17.73 6.07
N GLU A 272 -1.24 -18.78 6.13
CA GLU A 272 -2.49 -18.75 6.92
C GLU A 272 -2.28 -18.41 8.40
N PRO A 273 -1.26 -18.93 9.11
CA PRO A 273 -1.01 -18.54 10.49
C PRO A 273 -0.76 -17.03 10.67
N PHE A 274 -0.11 -16.39 9.68
CA PHE A 274 0.20 -14.97 9.72
C PHE A 274 -1.00 -14.11 9.33
N ILE A 275 -1.77 -14.55 8.34
CA ILE A 275 -3.03 -13.90 7.94
C ILE A 275 -4.02 -13.95 9.09
N GLY A 276 -4.24 -15.13 9.68
CA GLY A 276 -5.12 -15.30 10.84
C GLY A 276 -4.71 -14.44 12.02
N HIS A 277 -3.40 -14.42 12.37
CA HIS A 277 -2.87 -13.55 13.42
C HIS A 277 -3.13 -12.07 13.13
N PHE A 278 -2.78 -11.59 11.93
CA PHE A 278 -2.98 -10.20 11.53
C PHE A 278 -4.46 -9.76 11.66
N LEU A 279 -5.38 -10.57 11.13
CA LEU A 279 -6.81 -10.29 11.20
C LEU A 279 -7.33 -10.36 12.64
N TRP A 280 -6.88 -11.34 13.42
CA TRP A 280 -7.26 -11.49 14.83
C TRP A 280 -6.83 -10.28 15.64
N GLU A 281 -5.59 -9.82 15.48
CA GLU A 281 -5.05 -8.63 16.15
C GLU A 281 -5.79 -7.36 15.76
N TYR A 282 -6.13 -7.20 14.48
CA TYR A 282 -6.93 -6.07 14.01
C TYR A 282 -8.30 -6.04 14.70
N CYS A 283 -8.94 -7.20 14.83
CA CYS A 283 -10.25 -7.31 15.48
C CYS A 283 -10.21 -7.03 16.98
N GLY A 284 -9.02 -7.07 17.61
CA GLY A 284 -8.85 -6.74 19.04
C GLY A 284 -9.15 -5.29 19.39
N TYR A 285 -9.29 -4.41 18.38
CA TYR A 285 -9.61 -2.99 18.53
C TYR A 285 -11.11 -2.68 18.39
N PHE A 286 -11.96 -3.71 18.47
CA PHE A 286 -13.41 -3.58 18.49
C PHE A 286 -13.94 -3.98 19.88
N PRO A 287 -15.13 -3.49 20.29
CA PRO A 287 -15.73 -3.86 21.56
C PRO A 287 -15.93 -5.38 21.72
N ASP A 288 -16.33 -6.05 20.64
CA ASP A 288 -16.40 -7.51 20.56
C ASP A 288 -15.44 -8.01 19.46
N ARG A 289 -14.32 -8.60 19.90
CA ARG A 289 -13.29 -9.14 19.01
C ARG A 289 -13.80 -10.32 18.19
N HIS A 290 -14.61 -11.20 18.78
CA HIS A 290 -15.07 -12.41 18.11
C HIS A 290 -16.08 -12.07 17.01
N ASP A 291 -17.02 -11.19 17.30
CA ASP A 291 -18.02 -10.73 16.35
C ASP A 291 -17.38 -9.94 15.20
N ALA A 292 -16.44 -9.04 15.52
CA ALA A 292 -15.65 -8.34 14.53
C ALA A 292 -14.87 -9.32 13.63
N PHE A 293 -14.22 -10.32 14.23
CA PHE A 293 -13.46 -11.33 13.48
C PHE A 293 -14.37 -12.11 12.53
N ARG A 294 -15.52 -12.62 12.99
CA ARG A 294 -16.49 -13.30 12.11
C ARG A 294 -16.99 -12.38 10.98
N SER A 295 -17.30 -11.12 11.30
CA SER A 295 -17.81 -10.15 10.33
C SER A 295 -16.79 -9.74 9.26
N ILE A 296 -15.51 -9.68 9.63
CA ILE A 296 -14.41 -9.34 8.73
C ILE A 296 -14.01 -10.54 7.89
N THR A 297 -13.78 -11.70 8.51
CA THR A 297 -13.22 -12.87 7.81
C THR A 297 -14.16 -13.45 6.77
N ARG A 298 -15.50 -13.31 6.93
CA ARG A 298 -16.46 -13.69 5.88
C ARG A 298 -16.30 -12.94 4.57
N ARG A 299 -15.69 -11.74 4.58
CA ARG A 299 -15.45 -10.91 3.39
C ARG A 299 -14.03 -11.03 2.83
N ILE A 300 -13.07 -11.47 3.64
CA ILE A 300 -11.65 -11.57 3.27
C ILE A 300 -11.41 -12.38 1.98
N PRO A 301 -12.06 -13.54 1.74
CA PRO A 301 -11.74 -14.34 0.56
C PRO A 301 -11.94 -13.58 -0.76
N PHE A 302 -12.94 -12.69 -0.84
CA PHE A 302 -13.12 -11.82 -2.01
C PHE A 302 -11.93 -10.87 -2.20
N TYR A 303 -11.59 -10.08 -1.18
CA TYR A 303 -10.53 -9.07 -1.26
C TYR A 303 -9.13 -9.68 -1.42
N LEU A 304 -8.90 -10.86 -0.84
CA LEU A 304 -7.71 -11.67 -1.02
C LEU A 304 -7.64 -12.19 -2.47
N GLY A 305 -8.73 -12.76 -2.98
CA GLY A 305 -8.82 -13.27 -4.35
C GLY A 305 -8.53 -12.21 -5.40
N ILE A 306 -9.20 -11.04 -5.33
CA ILE A 306 -8.93 -9.94 -6.26
C ILE A 306 -7.51 -9.37 -6.09
N THR A 307 -6.90 -9.54 -4.92
CA THR A 307 -5.49 -9.17 -4.72
C THR A 307 -4.55 -10.10 -5.48
N LEU A 308 -4.79 -11.40 -5.46
CA LEU A 308 -4.02 -12.34 -6.27
C LEU A 308 -4.19 -12.06 -7.77
N LEU A 309 -5.40 -11.72 -8.22
CA LEU A 309 -5.64 -11.26 -9.60
C LEU A 309 -4.83 -9.99 -9.93
N ARG A 310 -4.78 -9.02 -9.01
CA ARG A 310 -3.97 -7.79 -9.18
C ARG A 310 -2.49 -8.14 -9.36
N ILE A 311 -1.97 -9.07 -8.57
CA ILE A 311 -0.57 -9.50 -8.65
C ILE A 311 -0.33 -10.23 -9.98
N ALA A 312 -1.19 -11.18 -10.33
CA ALA A 312 -1.13 -11.95 -11.58
C ALA A 312 -1.13 -11.07 -12.84
N ARG A 313 -1.77 -9.90 -12.79
CA ARG A 313 -1.82 -8.91 -13.88
C ARG A 313 -0.47 -8.24 -14.15
N ASN A 314 0.49 -8.27 -13.23
CA ASN A 314 1.79 -7.63 -13.45
C ASN A 314 2.60 -8.34 -14.55
N SER A 315 3.41 -7.58 -15.29
CA SER A 315 4.25 -8.09 -16.39
C SER A 315 5.45 -8.89 -15.91
N TRP A 316 5.96 -8.61 -14.71
CA TRP A 316 7.10 -9.31 -14.13
C TRP A 316 6.77 -10.71 -13.62
N VAL A 317 5.49 -11.06 -13.52
CA VAL A 317 5.05 -12.41 -13.16
C VAL A 317 5.20 -13.34 -14.36
N ASP A 318 5.87 -14.47 -14.22
CA ASP A 318 5.98 -15.45 -15.29
C ASP A 318 4.66 -16.22 -15.52
N TRP A 319 4.55 -16.93 -16.63
CA TRP A 319 3.33 -17.64 -17.00
C TRP A 319 2.92 -18.72 -15.99
N ASN A 320 3.87 -19.53 -15.51
CA ASN A 320 3.57 -20.65 -14.62
C ASN A 320 3.11 -20.16 -13.26
N TYR A 321 3.80 -19.16 -12.71
CA TYR A 321 3.39 -18.56 -11.44
C TYR A 321 2.08 -17.79 -11.56
N ARG A 322 1.83 -17.13 -12.70
CA ARG A 322 0.52 -16.51 -12.99
C ARG A 322 -0.61 -17.52 -12.91
N ARG A 323 -0.47 -18.70 -13.55
CA ARG A 323 -1.48 -19.77 -13.46
C ARG A 323 -1.78 -20.16 -12.02
N ARG A 324 -0.74 -20.32 -11.19
CA ARG A 324 -0.90 -20.64 -9.76
C ARG A 324 -1.67 -19.54 -9.03
N LEU A 325 -1.34 -18.27 -9.25
CA LEU A 325 -2.07 -17.14 -8.66
C LEU A 325 -3.55 -17.11 -9.07
N LEU A 326 -3.85 -17.43 -10.34
CA LEU A 326 -5.23 -17.47 -10.84
C LEU A 326 -6.04 -18.60 -10.18
N GLU A 327 -5.47 -19.79 -10.06
CA GLU A 327 -6.14 -20.90 -9.37
C GLU A 327 -6.38 -20.60 -7.90
N GLU A 328 -5.39 -20.03 -7.20
CA GLU A 328 -5.53 -19.62 -5.80
C GLU A 328 -6.57 -18.48 -5.64
N ALA A 329 -6.64 -17.55 -6.59
CA ALA A 329 -7.67 -16.52 -6.61
C ALA A 329 -9.07 -17.13 -6.73
N LYS A 330 -9.27 -18.08 -7.65
CA LYS A 330 -10.53 -18.81 -7.81
C LYS A 330 -10.91 -19.59 -6.57
N GLN A 331 -9.97 -20.30 -5.94
CA GLN A 331 -10.22 -21.03 -4.70
C GLN A 331 -10.72 -20.11 -3.58
N ASN A 332 -10.10 -18.94 -3.41
CA ASN A 332 -10.57 -17.95 -2.44
C ASN A 332 -11.95 -17.38 -2.79
N LEU A 333 -12.18 -17.06 -4.07
CA LEU A 333 -13.49 -16.58 -4.52
C LEU A 333 -14.58 -17.66 -4.41
N ARG A 334 -14.21 -18.95 -4.42
CA ARG A 334 -15.09 -20.09 -4.17
C ARG A 334 -15.27 -20.43 -2.69
N ALA A 335 -14.54 -19.83 -1.75
CA ALA A 335 -14.59 -20.19 -0.32
C ALA A 335 -15.95 -19.91 0.39
N ILE A 336 -16.98 -19.62 -0.41
CA ILE A 336 -18.37 -19.40 -0.04
C ILE A 336 -19.31 -20.47 -0.66
N LEU A 337 -18.76 -21.42 -1.43
CA LEU A 337 -19.37 -22.72 -1.73
C LEU A 337 -19.00 -23.71 -0.63
#